data_AF-A0A5N9G524-F1
#
_entry.id   AF-A0A5N9G524-F1
#
_cell.length_a   1.000
_cell.length_b   1.000
_cell.length_c   1.000
_cell.angle_alpha   90.00
_cell.angle_beta   90.00
_cell.angle_gamma   90.00
#
_symmetry.space_group_name_H-M   'P 1'
#
loop_
_entity.id
_entity.type
_entity.pdbx_description
1 polymer ?
#
loop_
_entity_poly.entity_id
_entity_poly.type
_entity_poly.pdbx_seq_one_letter_code
_entity_poly.pdbx_strand_id
1 'polypeptide(L)'
;MSSLTPLPGTLLISEVYERNFHPRISYVDSVWSAIEFQCAGRGDRARFIGSPRIVAEELHGLIGDVDVILGGPPCQGHSNLNNRSRRNDPRNILYLALPAFAAAVGAKCVIIENVPDIVHDKGLVVQSASRLFESLGYAVTQGVIDGSSLGIPQTRKRHLLIAAQGSLPDVSDTCAAIAAPVRTVRWAIEDLCEVAIDDDFDSPSELSEVNRDRIHHLFETDAYDMPNHKRPPSHRDGHTYPSVYGRLQWDKPAGTITTGFLTPGRGRFIHPALPRTLTPHEAARLQGFPDSFDFRLKDGGRPPKKSLSTMIGDAVPSNISYMAGLAAFAAMDVRS
;
A
#
# COMPACT_ATOMS: atom_id res chain seq x y z
N MET A 1 22.43 9.38 -17.72
CA MET A 1 22.55 7.94 -17.44
C MET A 1 23.08 7.77 -16.03
N SER A 2 22.21 7.77 -15.02
CA SER A 2 22.54 7.24 -13.70
C SER A 2 22.03 5.80 -13.69
N SER A 3 22.91 4.82 -13.57
CA SER A 3 22.51 3.44 -13.29
C SER A 3 21.79 3.45 -11.93
N LEU A 4 20.47 3.35 -11.95
CA LEU A 4 19.65 3.26 -10.76
C LEU A 4 19.68 1.80 -10.31
N THR A 5 20.66 1.46 -9.48
CA THR A 5 20.65 0.22 -8.72
C THR A 5 19.27 0.07 -8.06
N PRO A 6 18.64 -1.13 -8.06
CA PRO A 6 17.38 -1.35 -7.36
C PRO A 6 17.45 -0.81 -5.93
N LEU A 7 16.34 -0.25 -5.44
CA LEU A 7 16.29 0.23 -4.05
C LEU A 7 16.74 -0.89 -3.11
N PRO A 8 17.53 -0.58 -2.06
CA PRO A 8 17.99 -1.61 -1.12
C PRO A 8 16.80 -2.40 -0.56
N GLY A 9 16.77 -3.72 -0.80
CA GLY A 9 15.72 -4.62 -0.35
C GLY A 9 14.68 -5.02 -1.40
N THR A 10 14.64 -4.39 -2.59
CA THR A 10 13.66 -4.72 -3.64
C THR A 10 13.79 -6.17 -4.13
N LEU A 11 15.00 -6.73 -4.16
CA LEU A 11 15.22 -8.12 -4.55
C LEU A 11 14.55 -9.11 -3.58
N LEU A 12 14.65 -8.87 -2.27
CA LEU A 12 14.01 -9.71 -1.25
C LEU A 12 12.48 -9.64 -1.33
N ILE A 13 11.94 -8.46 -1.64
CA ILE A 13 10.50 -8.29 -1.88
C ILE A 13 10.11 -9.10 -3.11
N SER A 14 10.84 -8.97 -4.23
CA SER A 14 10.57 -9.73 -5.45
C SER A 14 10.54 -11.23 -5.18
N GLU A 15 11.50 -11.78 -4.43
CA GLU A 15 11.55 -13.21 -4.11
C GLU A 15 10.31 -13.69 -3.33
N VAL A 16 9.86 -12.94 -2.32
CA VAL A 16 8.66 -13.29 -1.54
C VAL A 16 7.43 -13.29 -2.45
N TYR A 17 7.28 -12.28 -3.30
CA TYR A 17 6.14 -12.21 -4.22
C TYR A 17 6.21 -13.31 -5.29
N GLU A 18 7.39 -13.59 -5.84
CA GLU A 18 7.61 -14.67 -6.81
C GLU A 18 7.20 -16.04 -6.25
N ARG A 19 7.53 -16.29 -4.97
CA ARG A 19 7.14 -17.51 -4.27
C ARG A 19 5.63 -17.69 -4.14
N ASN A 20 4.89 -16.61 -3.96
CA ASN A 20 3.43 -16.68 -3.76
C ASN A 20 2.67 -16.66 -5.09
N PHE A 21 3.12 -15.85 -6.05
CA PHE A 21 2.37 -15.57 -7.29
C PHE A 21 2.89 -16.30 -8.52
N HIS A 22 4.08 -16.89 -8.47
CA HIS A 22 4.69 -17.66 -9.56
C HIS A 22 4.62 -16.91 -10.92
N PRO A 23 5.13 -15.66 -11.00
CA PRO A 23 4.96 -14.85 -12.19
C PRO A 23 5.72 -15.44 -13.39
N ARG A 24 5.18 -15.24 -14.60
CA ARG A 24 5.87 -15.59 -15.86
C ARG A 24 7.16 -14.77 -16.04
N ILE A 25 7.13 -13.51 -15.63
CA ILE A 25 8.24 -12.55 -15.78
C ILE A 25 8.31 -11.73 -14.50
N SER A 26 9.51 -11.61 -13.95
CA SER A 26 9.84 -10.66 -12.89
C SER A 26 10.79 -9.61 -13.45
N TYR A 27 10.42 -8.33 -13.31
CA TYR A 27 11.24 -7.21 -13.74
C TYR A 27 11.55 -6.30 -12.54
N VAL A 28 12.82 -6.27 -12.13
CA VAL A 28 13.27 -5.54 -10.93
C VAL A 28 14.23 -4.43 -11.35
N ASP A 29 13.70 -3.43 -12.03
CA ASP A 29 14.44 -2.23 -12.43
C ASP A 29 13.51 -1.01 -12.41
N SER A 30 14.04 0.15 -12.76
CA SER A 30 13.28 1.38 -12.87
C SER A 30 12.17 1.26 -13.90
N VAL A 31 11.01 1.86 -13.62
CA VAL A 31 9.95 2.05 -14.63
C VAL A 31 10.48 2.75 -15.88
N TRP A 32 11.50 3.60 -15.73
CA TRP A 32 12.11 4.34 -16.84
C TRP A 32 12.96 3.50 -17.78
N SER A 33 13.45 2.33 -17.34
CA SER A 33 14.10 1.37 -18.23
C SER A 33 13.09 0.40 -18.87
N ALA A 34 11.84 0.38 -18.39
CA ALA A 34 10.79 -0.48 -18.94
C ALA A 34 10.00 0.19 -20.08
N ILE A 35 9.68 1.49 -19.95
CA ILE A 35 8.78 2.20 -20.88
C ILE A 35 9.28 3.60 -21.22
N GLU A 36 9.17 3.96 -22.50
CA GLU A 36 9.36 5.32 -22.99
C GLU A 36 8.01 5.98 -23.31
N PHE A 37 7.78 7.16 -22.75
CA PHE A 37 6.62 7.98 -23.07
C PHE A 37 6.88 9.46 -22.75
N GLN A 38 6.13 10.33 -23.41
CA GLN A 38 6.15 11.76 -23.15
C GLN A 38 4.73 12.28 -22.98
N CYS A 39 4.54 13.22 -22.06
CA CYS A 39 3.25 13.85 -21.81
C CYS A 39 3.37 15.37 -21.93
N ALA A 40 2.34 16.02 -22.47
CA ALA A 40 2.15 17.46 -22.44
C ALA A 40 0.87 17.83 -21.69
N GLY A 41 0.86 19.02 -21.11
CA GLY A 41 -0.29 19.52 -20.36
C GLY A 41 -0.43 18.90 -18.96
N ARG A 42 -1.48 19.31 -18.24
CA ARG A 42 -1.86 18.85 -16.90
C ARG A 42 -3.38 18.91 -16.75
N GLY A 43 -3.94 18.10 -15.86
CA GLY A 43 -5.38 17.97 -15.65
C GLY A 43 -6.08 17.60 -16.95
N ASP A 44 -7.16 18.31 -17.28
CA ASP A 44 -7.97 18.04 -18.49
C ASP A 44 -7.24 18.29 -19.82
N ARG A 45 -6.07 18.95 -19.77
CA ARG A 45 -5.23 19.21 -20.94
C ARG A 45 -4.11 18.17 -21.13
N ALA A 46 -4.02 17.18 -20.26
CA ALA A 46 -3.03 16.12 -20.36
C ALA A 46 -3.22 15.32 -21.65
N ARG A 47 -2.12 15.06 -22.37
CA ARG A 47 -2.08 14.23 -23.57
C ARG A 47 -0.69 13.60 -23.74
N PHE A 48 -0.63 12.44 -24.39
CA PHE A 48 0.63 11.88 -24.84
C PHE A 48 1.22 12.68 -26.02
N ILE A 49 2.55 12.81 -26.04
CA ILE A 49 3.31 13.23 -27.22
C ILE A 49 3.85 11.96 -27.86
N GLY A 50 3.27 11.57 -29.00
CA GLY A 50 3.55 10.28 -29.63
C GLY A 50 2.93 9.10 -28.87
N SER A 51 3.25 7.89 -29.32
CA SER A 51 2.77 6.65 -28.70
C SER A 51 3.76 6.16 -27.64
N PRO A 52 3.31 5.84 -26.41
CA PRO A 52 4.11 5.11 -25.43
C PRO A 52 4.65 3.77 -25.99
N ARG A 53 5.86 3.37 -25.58
CA ARG A 53 6.51 2.15 -26.07
C ARG A 53 7.26 1.41 -24.97
N ILE A 54 7.10 0.09 -24.93
CA ILE A 54 7.94 -0.78 -24.11
C ILE A 54 9.35 -0.82 -24.71
N VAL A 55 10.36 -0.48 -23.90
CA VAL A 55 11.76 -0.44 -24.33
C VAL A 55 12.60 -1.56 -23.73
N ALA A 56 12.16 -2.17 -22.62
CA ALA A 56 12.76 -3.39 -22.11
C ALA A 56 12.36 -4.59 -22.97
N GLU A 57 13.34 -5.26 -23.59
CA GLU A 57 13.13 -6.41 -24.48
C GLU A 57 12.43 -7.56 -23.76
N GLU A 58 12.75 -7.77 -22.48
CA GLU A 58 12.17 -8.80 -21.64
C GLU A 58 10.66 -8.62 -21.44
N LEU A 59 10.15 -7.41 -21.64
CA LEU A 59 8.72 -7.08 -21.50
C LEU A 59 7.96 -7.07 -22.82
N HIS A 60 8.62 -7.25 -23.98
CA HIS A 60 7.95 -7.22 -25.29
C HIS A 60 6.88 -8.31 -25.43
N GLY A 61 7.07 -9.45 -24.79
CA GLY A 61 6.07 -10.53 -24.76
C GLY A 61 4.76 -10.17 -24.05
N LEU A 62 4.68 -9.02 -23.38
CA LEU A 62 3.45 -8.53 -22.74
C LEU A 62 2.55 -7.76 -23.72
N ILE A 63 3.06 -7.33 -24.88
CA ILE A 63 2.30 -6.51 -25.82
C ILE A 63 1.15 -7.34 -26.43
N GLY A 64 -0.09 -6.91 -26.18
CA GLY A 64 -1.30 -7.60 -26.61
C GLY A 64 -1.71 -8.78 -25.73
N ASP A 65 -0.95 -9.08 -24.66
CA ASP A 65 -1.12 -10.26 -23.80
C ASP A 65 -1.48 -9.90 -22.35
N VAL A 66 -1.78 -8.62 -22.08
CA VAL A 66 -2.14 -8.12 -20.75
C VAL A 66 -3.60 -7.72 -20.73
N ASP A 67 -4.41 -8.36 -19.90
CA ASP A 67 -5.80 -7.94 -19.69
C ASP A 67 -5.87 -6.80 -18.65
N VAL A 68 -5.11 -6.91 -17.56
CA VAL A 68 -5.25 -6.07 -16.38
C VAL A 68 -3.89 -5.58 -15.90
N ILE A 69 -3.79 -4.29 -15.61
CA ILE A 69 -2.64 -3.69 -14.93
C ILE A 69 -3.05 -3.29 -13.52
N LEU A 70 -2.27 -3.68 -12.53
CA LEU A 70 -2.40 -3.21 -11.14
C LEU A 70 -1.19 -2.35 -10.80
N GLY A 71 -1.39 -1.19 -10.16
CA GLY A 71 -0.27 -0.34 -9.77
C GLY A 71 -0.52 0.51 -8.53
N GLY A 72 0.49 0.58 -7.67
CA GLY A 72 0.55 1.46 -6.49
C GLY A 72 1.72 2.44 -6.59
N PRO A 73 1.65 3.46 -7.47
CA PRO A 73 2.76 4.40 -7.66
C PRO A 73 3.02 5.20 -6.37
N PRO A 74 4.29 5.38 -5.96
CA PRO A 74 4.61 6.00 -4.67
C PRO A 74 4.22 7.49 -4.64
N CYS A 75 3.55 7.91 -3.56
CA CYS A 75 3.02 9.27 -3.33
C CYS A 75 3.95 10.16 -2.48
N GLN A 76 5.27 9.95 -2.54
CA GLN A 76 6.25 10.59 -1.63
C GLN A 76 6.46 12.10 -1.84
N GLY A 77 5.60 12.77 -2.63
CA GLY A 77 5.51 14.22 -2.73
C GLY A 77 4.74 14.90 -1.58
N HIS A 78 4.11 14.13 -0.67
CA HIS A 78 3.08 14.64 0.25
C HIS A 78 3.35 14.44 1.75
N SER A 79 4.60 14.27 2.19
CA SER A 79 4.94 14.54 3.60
C SER A 79 5.18 16.05 3.77
N ASN A 80 4.52 16.67 4.75
CA ASN A 80 4.61 18.10 5.11
C ASN A 80 6.02 18.60 5.49
N LEU A 81 7.10 17.86 5.17
CA LEU A 81 8.44 18.03 5.73
C LEU A 81 9.52 18.50 4.76
N ASN A 82 9.26 18.76 3.46
CA ASN A 82 10.29 19.35 2.60
C ASN A 82 9.74 20.30 1.53
N ASN A 83 9.88 21.61 1.79
CA ASN A 83 9.14 22.66 1.11
C ASN A 83 9.90 23.39 -0.02
N ARG A 84 10.95 22.81 -0.64
CA ARG A 84 11.92 23.59 -1.45
C ARG A 84 12.23 23.19 -2.91
N SER A 85 11.50 22.28 -3.57
CA SER A 85 11.70 22.03 -5.03
C SER A 85 10.42 21.66 -5.79
N ARG A 86 9.44 22.57 -5.81
CA ARG A 86 8.07 22.38 -6.35
C ARG A 86 7.88 22.76 -7.83
N ARG A 87 8.73 22.32 -8.78
CA ARG A 87 8.45 22.57 -10.23
C ARG A 87 8.50 21.38 -11.18
N ASN A 88 9.20 20.29 -10.86
CA ASN A 88 9.15 19.03 -11.61
C ASN A 88 9.47 17.91 -10.61
N ASP A 89 8.45 17.33 -9.97
CA ASP A 89 8.69 16.11 -9.21
C ASP A 89 8.67 14.93 -10.21
N PRO A 90 9.82 14.27 -10.50
CA PRO A 90 9.86 13.12 -11.39
C PRO A 90 8.98 11.95 -10.89
N ARG A 91 8.52 11.97 -9.62
CA ARG A 91 7.70 10.91 -9.03
C ARG A 91 6.22 10.97 -9.43
N ASN A 92 5.67 12.16 -9.72
CA ASN A 92 4.29 12.29 -10.22
C ASN A 92 4.13 11.62 -11.59
N ILE A 93 5.22 11.49 -12.34
CA ILE A 93 5.21 10.83 -13.64
C ILE A 93 5.02 9.31 -13.50
N LEU A 94 5.39 8.69 -12.36
CA LEU A 94 5.15 7.25 -12.14
C LEU A 94 3.65 6.90 -12.15
N TYR A 95 2.79 7.82 -11.70
CA TYR A 95 1.35 7.66 -11.82
C TYR A 95 0.90 7.71 -13.29
N LEU A 96 1.52 8.58 -14.10
CA LEU A 96 1.27 8.70 -15.53
C LEU A 96 1.88 7.55 -16.36
N ALA A 97 2.80 6.78 -15.77
CA ALA A 97 3.35 5.59 -16.41
C ALA A 97 2.28 4.50 -16.58
N LEU A 98 1.27 4.42 -15.70
CA LEU A 98 0.23 3.40 -15.81
C LEU A 98 -0.67 3.54 -17.05
N PRO A 99 -1.23 4.72 -17.39
CA PRO A 99 -1.88 4.89 -18.68
C PRO A 99 -0.92 4.72 -19.86
N ALA A 100 0.37 5.04 -19.69
CA ALA A 100 1.37 4.81 -20.74
C ALA A 100 1.58 3.30 -20.99
N PHE A 101 1.73 2.50 -19.93
CA PHE A 101 1.80 1.03 -20.03
C PHE A 101 0.53 0.48 -20.66
N ALA A 102 -0.64 0.91 -20.19
CA ALA A 102 -1.92 0.48 -20.75
C ALA A 102 -2.01 0.71 -22.26
N ALA A 103 -1.55 1.86 -22.74
CA ALA A 103 -1.46 2.14 -24.17
C ALA A 103 -0.42 1.27 -24.89
N ALA A 104 0.76 1.08 -24.29
CA ALA A 104 1.87 0.37 -24.91
C ALA A 104 1.64 -1.15 -25.02
N VAL A 105 1.02 -1.76 -24.00
CA VAL A 105 0.73 -3.20 -24.00
C VAL A 105 -0.69 -3.54 -24.45
N GLY A 106 -1.56 -2.54 -24.64
CA GLY A 106 -2.94 -2.76 -25.05
C GLY A 106 -3.81 -3.38 -23.96
N ALA A 107 -3.63 -2.96 -22.69
CA ALA A 107 -4.41 -3.47 -21.57
C ALA A 107 -5.92 -3.22 -21.75
N LYS A 108 -6.76 -4.03 -21.11
CA LYS A 108 -8.23 -3.82 -21.11
C LYS A 108 -8.69 -3.07 -19.88
N CYS A 109 -7.99 -3.26 -18.76
CA CYS A 109 -8.29 -2.63 -17.49
C CYS A 109 -7.01 -2.22 -16.75
N VAL A 110 -7.12 -1.14 -15.97
CA VAL A 110 -6.09 -0.67 -15.06
C VAL A 110 -6.72 -0.32 -13.71
N ILE A 111 -6.11 -0.78 -12.63
CA ILE A 111 -6.45 -0.40 -11.26
C ILE A 111 -5.24 0.29 -10.66
N ILE A 112 -5.44 1.54 -10.23
CA ILE A 112 -4.43 2.34 -9.55
C ILE A 112 -4.88 2.52 -8.10
N GLU A 113 -4.03 2.11 -7.16
CA GLU A 113 -4.22 2.37 -5.73
C GLU A 113 -3.31 3.50 -5.25
N ASN A 114 -3.82 4.31 -4.32
CA ASN A 114 -3.01 5.28 -3.61
C ASN A 114 -3.60 5.72 -2.25
N VAL A 115 -2.86 6.55 -1.53
CA VAL A 115 -3.36 7.23 -0.33
C VAL A 115 -4.49 8.22 -0.66
N PRO A 116 -5.46 8.46 0.24
CA PRO A 116 -6.60 9.34 -0.04
C PRO A 116 -6.21 10.75 -0.48
N ASP A 117 -5.13 11.30 0.09
CA ASP A 117 -4.69 12.68 -0.17
C ASP A 117 -4.16 12.90 -1.59
N ILE A 118 -3.97 11.85 -2.40
CA ILE A 118 -3.51 11.96 -3.79
C ILE A 118 -4.43 12.85 -4.64
N VAL A 119 -5.73 12.88 -4.32
CA VAL A 119 -6.72 13.70 -5.03
C VAL A 119 -6.50 15.20 -4.82
N HIS A 120 -5.76 15.57 -3.78
CA HIS A 120 -5.39 16.95 -3.46
C HIS A 120 -3.99 17.33 -3.97
N ASP A 121 -3.39 16.48 -4.82
CA ASP A 121 -2.11 16.79 -5.45
C ASP A 121 -2.20 18.09 -6.29
N LYS A 122 -1.28 19.02 -6.03
CA LYS A 122 -1.17 20.28 -6.78
C LYS A 122 -0.73 20.07 -8.22
N GLY A 123 -0.13 18.93 -8.52
CA GLY A 123 0.23 18.52 -9.88
C GLY A 123 -0.98 18.05 -10.71
N LEU A 124 -2.15 17.86 -10.10
CA LEU A 124 -3.36 17.31 -10.72
C LEU A 124 -3.10 15.93 -11.35
N VAL A 125 -2.28 15.10 -10.68
CA VAL A 125 -1.81 13.84 -11.26
C VAL A 125 -2.95 12.85 -11.53
N VAL A 126 -3.91 12.72 -10.61
CA VAL A 126 -5.09 11.85 -10.75
C VAL A 126 -5.96 12.29 -11.93
N GLN A 127 -6.21 13.60 -12.03
CA GLN A 127 -6.99 14.18 -13.12
C GLN A 127 -6.25 14.00 -14.47
N SER A 128 -4.93 14.20 -14.50
CA SER A 128 -4.13 14.00 -15.70
C SER A 128 -4.17 12.55 -16.16
N ALA A 129 -4.04 11.59 -15.24
CA ALA A 129 -4.13 10.16 -15.56
C ALA A 129 -5.53 9.77 -16.06
N SER A 130 -6.59 10.24 -15.40
CA SER A 130 -7.98 10.05 -15.83
C SER A 130 -8.16 10.54 -17.26
N ARG A 131 -7.67 11.75 -17.55
CA ARG A 131 -7.73 12.33 -18.90
C ARG A 131 -6.97 11.52 -19.94
N LEU A 132 -5.80 10.98 -19.60
CA LEU A 132 -5.03 10.11 -20.49
C LEU A 132 -5.80 8.82 -20.78
N PHE A 133 -6.38 8.16 -19.77
CA PHE A 133 -7.22 6.98 -19.96
C PHE A 133 -8.44 7.25 -20.86
N GLU A 134 -9.17 8.33 -20.60
CA GLU A 134 -10.31 8.75 -21.43
C GLU A 134 -9.89 8.99 -22.89
N SER A 135 -8.72 9.63 -23.10
CA SER A 135 -8.20 9.86 -24.46
C SER A 135 -7.84 8.58 -25.20
N LEU A 136 -7.59 7.49 -24.47
CA LEU A 136 -7.37 6.14 -24.99
C LEU A 136 -8.68 5.34 -25.13
N GLY A 137 -9.84 5.92 -24.78
CA GLY A 137 -11.14 5.28 -24.90
C GLY A 137 -11.59 4.46 -23.69
N TYR A 138 -10.93 4.60 -22.53
CA TYR A 138 -11.35 3.95 -21.30
C TYR A 138 -12.44 4.77 -20.60
N ALA A 139 -13.41 4.10 -19.98
CA ALA A 139 -14.18 4.69 -18.90
C ALA A 139 -13.31 4.73 -17.64
N VAL A 140 -13.57 5.71 -16.77
CA VAL A 140 -12.83 5.89 -15.50
C VAL A 140 -13.83 6.05 -14.36
N THR A 141 -13.63 5.31 -13.29
CA THR A 141 -14.32 5.46 -12.00
C THR A 141 -13.28 5.58 -10.88
N GLN A 142 -13.59 6.31 -9.81
CA GLN A 142 -12.66 6.49 -8.70
C GLN A 142 -13.38 6.79 -7.40
N GLY A 143 -12.75 6.45 -6.27
CA GLY A 143 -13.32 6.70 -4.95
C GLY A 143 -12.35 6.46 -3.81
N VAL A 144 -12.68 6.96 -2.63
CA VAL A 144 -11.95 6.65 -1.39
C VAL A 144 -12.69 5.55 -0.64
N ILE A 145 -12.00 4.44 -0.40
CA ILE A 145 -12.52 3.23 0.24
C ILE A 145 -11.97 3.11 1.63
N ASP A 146 -12.84 2.84 2.61
CA ASP A 146 -12.46 2.49 3.98
C ASP A 146 -12.42 0.98 4.14
N GLY A 147 -11.23 0.42 4.33
CA GLY A 147 -11.06 -1.03 4.48
C GLY A 147 -11.85 -1.63 5.66
N SER A 148 -12.15 -0.84 6.70
CA SER A 148 -12.94 -1.34 7.84
C SER A 148 -14.35 -1.73 7.44
N SER A 149 -14.94 -1.06 6.44
CA SER A 149 -16.25 -1.39 5.87
C SER A 149 -16.24 -2.67 5.03
N LEU A 150 -15.05 -3.18 4.68
CA LEU A 150 -14.84 -4.42 3.95
C LEU A 150 -14.36 -5.56 4.87
N GLY A 151 -14.51 -5.39 6.19
CA GLY A 151 -14.15 -6.41 7.18
C GLY A 151 -12.66 -6.50 7.48
N ILE A 152 -11.85 -5.50 7.11
CA ILE A 152 -10.45 -5.42 7.52
C ILE A 152 -10.40 -4.92 8.97
N PRO A 153 -9.63 -5.54 9.88
CA PRO A 153 -9.53 -5.13 11.29
C PRO A 153 -8.67 -3.87 11.49
N GLN A 154 -8.79 -2.90 10.58
CA GLN A 154 -7.96 -1.71 10.49
C GLN A 154 -8.74 -0.52 9.90
N THR A 155 -8.58 0.67 10.47
CA THR A 155 -9.01 1.92 9.83
C THR A 155 -7.95 2.34 8.80
N ARG A 156 -8.09 1.86 7.55
CA ARG A 156 -7.20 2.19 6.43
C ARG A 156 -8.03 2.63 5.25
N LYS A 157 -7.90 3.92 4.89
CA LYS A 157 -8.54 4.48 3.71
C LYS A 157 -7.58 4.50 2.54
N ARG A 158 -8.08 4.22 1.33
CA ARG A 158 -7.33 4.26 0.07
C ARG A 158 -8.14 4.86 -1.06
N HIS A 159 -7.49 5.69 -1.87
CA HIS A 159 -8.02 6.14 -3.14
C HIS A 159 -7.79 5.04 -4.18
N LEU A 160 -8.81 4.72 -4.94
CA LEU A 160 -8.74 3.86 -6.10
C LEU A 160 -9.14 4.65 -7.34
N LEU A 161 -8.42 4.45 -8.44
CA LEU A 161 -8.82 4.83 -9.78
C LEU A 161 -8.84 3.55 -10.63
N ILE A 162 -10.00 3.26 -11.22
CA ILE A 162 -10.19 2.12 -12.10
C ILE A 162 -10.51 2.66 -13.48
N ALA A 163 -9.74 2.22 -14.47
CA ALA A 163 -9.96 2.52 -15.88
C ALA A 163 -10.21 1.21 -16.64
N ALA A 164 -11.24 1.14 -17.46
CA ALA A 164 -11.52 -0.06 -18.26
C ALA A 164 -12.14 0.30 -19.61
N GLN A 165 -11.92 -0.57 -20.60
CA GLN A 165 -12.64 -0.50 -21.87
C GLN A 165 -14.08 -0.98 -21.68
N GLY A 166 -15.06 -0.08 -21.75
CA GLY A 166 -16.48 -0.40 -21.56
C GLY A 166 -17.14 0.43 -20.47
N SER A 167 -18.20 -0.08 -19.86
CA SER A 167 -18.89 0.56 -18.74
C SER A 167 -18.35 0.06 -17.40
N LEU A 168 -18.11 0.96 -16.46
CA LEU A 168 -17.71 0.64 -15.10
C LEU A 168 -18.84 0.97 -14.11
N PRO A 169 -19.05 0.15 -13.07
CA PRO A 169 -19.88 0.55 -11.93
C PRO A 169 -19.20 1.67 -11.14
N ASP A 170 -19.96 2.37 -10.30
CA ASP A 170 -19.35 3.23 -9.29
C ASP A 170 -18.57 2.37 -8.28
N VAL A 171 -17.40 2.87 -7.86
CA VAL A 171 -16.59 2.21 -6.83
C VAL A 171 -17.38 2.11 -5.52
N SER A 172 -18.22 3.09 -5.19
CA SER A 172 -19.08 3.05 -4.00
C SER A 172 -20.10 1.94 -4.05
N ASP A 173 -20.68 1.67 -5.23
CA ASP A 173 -21.69 0.63 -5.39
C ASP A 173 -21.08 -0.76 -5.21
N THR A 174 -19.88 -0.97 -5.78
CA THR A 174 -19.14 -2.21 -5.60
C THR A 174 -18.74 -2.40 -4.13
N CYS A 175 -18.29 -1.34 -3.47
CA CYS A 175 -17.96 -1.38 -2.05
C CYS A 175 -19.18 -1.71 -1.17
N ALA A 176 -20.35 -1.15 -1.49
CA ALA A 176 -21.58 -1.43 -0.78
C ALA A 176 -22.05 -2.89 -0.98
N ALA A 177 -21.89 -3.42 -2.19
CA ALA A 177 -22.29 -4.79 -2.54
C ALA A 177 -21.53 -5.88 -1.77
N ILE A 178 -20.29 -5.59 -1.36
CA ILE A 178 -19.44 -6.53 -0.59
C ILE A 178 -19.13 -6.03 0.83
N ALA A 179 -19.93 -5.10 1.34
CA ALA A 179 -19.74 -4.57 2.68
C ALA A 179 -19.78 -5.69 3.72
N ALA A 180 -18.91 -5.59 4.72
CA ALA A 180 -18.79 -6.57 5.78
C ALA A 180 -18.73 -5.90 7.16
N PRO A 181 -19.13 -6.62 8.23
CA PRO A 181 -19.02 -6.08 9.59
C PRO A 181 -17.58 -5.71 9.93
N VAL A 182 -17.44 -4.58 10.65
CA VAL A 182 -16.14 -4.11 11.13
C VAL A 182 -15.51 -5.17 12.02
N ARG A 183 -14.25 -5.53 11.73
CA ARG A 183 -13.46 -6.47 12.55
C ARG A 183 -12.60 -5.72 13.55
N THR A 184 -12.33 -6.39 14.67
CA THR A 184 -11.55 -5.82 15.78
C THR A 184 -10.14 -6.40 15.79
N VAL A 185 -9.25 -5.79 16.58
CA VAL A 185 -7.91 -6.36 16.85
C VAL A 185 -8.05 -7.77 17.45
N ARG A 186 -9.03 -7.99 18.33
CA ARG A 186 -9.28 -9.30 18.94
C ARG A 186 -9.55 -10.38 17.89
N TRP A 187 -10.44 -10.08 16.94
CA TRP A 187 -10.76 -10.99 15.84
C TRP A 187 -9.52 -11.39 15.02
N ALA A 188 -8.54 -10.49 14.91
CA ALA A 188 -7.39 -10.69 14.05
C ALA A 188 -6.22 -11.45 14.70
N ILE A 189 -5.95 -11.19 15.98
CA ILE A 189 -4.66 -11.60 16.60
C ILE A 189 -4.77 -12.22 18.00
N GLU A 190 -5.98 -12.39 18.56
CA GLU A 190 -6.11 -12.96 19.91
C GLU A 190 -5.50 -14.37 20.02
N ASP A 191 -5.75 -15.22 19.01
CA ASP A 191 -5.19 -16.57 18.92
C ASP A 191 -3.66 -16.60 18.76
N LEU A 192 -3.05 -15.53 18.24
CA LEU A 192 -1.59 -15.41 18.11
C LEU A 192 -0.89 -15.15 19.45
N CYS A 193 -1.62 -14.86 20.53
CA CYS A 193 -1.03 -14.68 21.85
C CYS A 193 -0.38 -15.98 22.38
N GLU A 194 -0.85 -17.13 21.90
CA GLU A 194 -0.41 -18.46 22.34
C GLU A 194 0.56 -19.12 21.36
N VAL A 195 0.81 -18.50 20.20
CA VAL A 195 1.72 -19.04 19.18
C VAL A 195 3.16 -18.99 19.68
N ALA A 196 3.85 -20.12 19.55
CA ALA A 196 5.26 -20.22 19.88
C ALA A 196 6.09 -19.33 18.94
N ILE A 197 7.06 -18.62 19.51
CA ILE A 197 7.99 -17.81 18.72
C ILE A 197 8.98 -18.77 18.05
N ASP A 198 8.80 -18.99 16.74
CA ASP A 198 9.66 -19.85 15.91
C ASP A 198 10.75 -19.05 15.20
N ASP A 199 10.37 -17.92 14.59
CA ASP A 199 11.29 -17.09 13.79
C ASP A 199 11.05 -15.57 13.92
N ASP A 200 11.69 -14.80 13.03
CA ASP A 200 11.58 -13.34 12.97
C ASP A 200 10.16 -12.83 12.62
N PHE A 201 9.29 -13.67 12.04
CA PHE A 201 7.91 -13.34 11.70
C PHE A 201 7.00 -13.35 12.93
N ASP A 202 7.26 -14.25 13.88
CA ASP A 202 6.48 -14.40 15.12
C ASP A 202 7.11 -13.70 16.33
N SER A 203 8.25 -13.02 16.17
CA SER A 203 8.91 -12.29 17.24
C SER A 203 8.78 -10.77 17.12
N PRO A 204 8.65 -10.04 18.25
CA PRO A 204 8.67 -8.59 18.23
C PRO A 204 10.07 -8.04 17.94
N SER A 205 10.17 -6.73 17.73
CA SER A 205 11.47 -6.05 17.72
C SER A 205 12.02 -5.89 19.14
N GLU A 206 13.35 -5.95 19.24
CA GLU A 206 14.05 -5.57 20.45
C GLU A 206 13.89 -4.06 20.71
N LEU A 207 13.60 -3.72 21.96
CA LEU A 207 13.33 -2.35 22.38
C LEU A 207 14.46 -1.83 23.25
N SER A 208 14.79 -0.56 23.09
CA SER A 208 15.64 0.16 24.05
C SER A 208 14.99 0.17 25.42
N GLU A 209 15.81 0.26 26.47
CA GLU A 209 15.36 0.34 27.87
C GLU A 209 14.28 1.42 28.07
N VAL A 210 14.54 2.63 27.56
CA VAL A 210 13.58 3.75 27.62
C VAL A 210 12.23 3.40 26.98
N ASN A 211 12.22 2.64 25.89
CA ASN A 211 10.97 2.23 25.23
C ASN A 211 10.27 1.10 25.97
N ARG A 212 11.01 0.17 26.59
CA ARG A 212 10.41 -0.84 27.48
C ARG A 212 9.74 -0.17 28.67
N ASP A 213 10.41 0.78 29.33
CA ASP A 213 9.86 1.49 30.49
C ASP A 213 8.57 2.25 30.14
N ARG A 214 8.54 2.87 28.95
CA ARG A 214 7.32 3.49 28.40
C ARG A 214 6.20 2.46 28.24
N ILE A 215 6.48 1.32 27.62
CA ILE A 215 5.47 0.28 27.44
C ILE A 215 4.98 -0.23 28.79
N HIS A 216 5.88 -0.61 29.71
CA HIS A 216 5.52 -1.08 31.05
C HIS A 216 4.60 -0.10 31.78
N HIS A 217 4.89 1.20 31.70
CA HIS A 217 4.03 2.23 32.29
C HIS A 217 2.57 2.17 31.78
N LEU A 218 2.35 1.89 30.48
CA LEU A 218 0.99 1.73 29.94
C LEU A 218 0.27 0.52 30.54
N PHE A 219 0.99 -0.57 30.80
CA PHE A 219 0.40 -1.77 31.40
C PHE A 219 0.13 -1.58 32.90
N GLU A 220 1.06 -0.97 33.63
CA GLU A 220 0.91 -0.67 35.06
C GLU A 220 -0.26 0.29 35.35
N THR A 221 -0.52 1.23 34.44
CA THR A 221 -1.58 2.23 34.58
C THR A 221 -2.86 1.89 33.82
N ASP A 222 -2.88 0.74 33.14
CA ASP A 222 -3.93 0.33 32.19
C ASP A 222 -4.28 1.41 31.14
N ALA A 223 -3.28 2.19 30.72
CA ALA A 223 -3.44 3.27 29.77
C ALA A 223 -3.31 2.79 28.31
N TYR A 224 -4.08 3.38 27.41
CA TYR A 224 -3.95 3.17 25.97
C TYR A 224 -3.09 4.22 25.27
N ASP A 225 -2.94 5.39 25.89
CA ASP A 225 -2.25 6.55 25.32
C ASP A 225 -1.10 6.98 26.22
N MET A 226 0.06 7.22 25.61
CA MET A 226 1.24 7.66 26.35
C MET A 226 1.03 9.07 26.92
N PRO A 227 1.13 9.28 28.24
CA PRO A 227 1.01 10.61 28.83
C PRO A 227 2.15 11.52 28.39
N ASN A 228 1.86 12.80 28.17
CA ASN A 228 2.79 13.77 27.57
C ASN A 228 4.17 13.78 28.26
N HIS A 229 4.22 13.76 29.59
CA HIS A 229 5.49 13.82 30.33
C HIS A 229 6.40 12.59 30.12
N LYS A 230 5.87 11.44 29.67
CA LYS A 230 6.64 10.22 29.35
C LYS A 230 7.09 10.15 27.88
N ARG A 231 6.55 11.02 27.02
CA ARG A 231 6.94 11.10 25.60
C ARG A 231 8.36 11.67 25.45
N PRO A 232 9.09 11.36 24.36
CA PRO A 232 10.33 12.05 24.03
C PRO A 232 10.13 13.57 23.88
N PRO A 233 11.13 14.43 24.12
CA PRO A 233 10.99 15.88 23.98
C PRO A 233 10.43 16.36 22.63
N SER A 234 10.79 15.69 21.52
CA SER A 234 10.24 15.97 20.18
C SER A 234 8.75 15.69 20.04
N HIS A 235 8.16 15.00 21.02
CA HIS A 235 6.76 14.66 21.15
C HIS A 235 6.20 15.13 22.50
N ARG A 236 6.73 16.23 23.07
CA ARG A 236 6.14 16.98 24.22
C ARG A 236 5.65 18.36 23.78
N ASP A 237 4.44 18.72 24.20
CA ASP A 237 3.66 19.93 23.88
C ASP A 237 3.37 20.19 22.38
N GLY A 238 2.09 20.39 22.02
CA GLY A 238 1.68 20.79 20.64
C GLY A 238 1.53 19.67 19.59
N HIS A 239 1.17 18.43 19.98
CA HIS A 239 1.15 17.30 19.04
C HIS A 239 -0.13 17.15 18.23
N THR A 240 0.06 16.76 16.98
CA THR A 240 -0.98 16.27 16.06
C THR A 240 -1.14 14.74 16.04
N TYR A 241 -0.34 13.99 16.81
CA TYR A 241 -0.31 12.51 16.75
C TYR A 241 -0.46 11.84 18.13
N PRO A 242 -1.68 11.77 18.68
CA PRO A 242 -1.95 11.14 19.97
C PRO A 242 -1.60 9.64 19.97
N SER A 243 -1.65 8.99 18.80
CA SER A 243 -1.41 7.55 18.60
C SER A 243 0.02 7.09 18.86
N VAL A 244 1.02 7.97 18.88
CA VAL A 244 2.42 7.57 19.06
C VAL A 244 2.64 6.99 20.46
N TYR A 245 3.36 5.87 20.55
CA TYR A 245 3.51 5.05 21.76
C TYR A 245 2.16 4.54 22.30
N GLY A 246 1.15 4.37 21.44
CA GLY A 246 -0.16 3.89 21.86
C GLY A 246 -0.24 2.36 21.92
N ARG A 247 -1.03 1.87 22.89
CA ARG A 247 -1.47 0.47 23.01
C ARG A 247 -2.74 0.24 22.20
N LEU A 248 -2.80 -0.85 21.45
CA LEU A 248 -4.00 -1.26 20.72
C LEU A 248 -5.13 -1.61 21.69
N GLN A 249 -6.36 -1.51 21.22
CA GLN A 249 -7.57 -1.84 21.97
C GLN A 249 -8.21 -3.08 21.35
N TRP A 250 -8.49 -4.10 22.15
CA TRP A 250 -9.02 -5.37 21.66
C TRP A 250 -10.32 -5.22 20.88
N ASP A 251 -11.22 -4.37 21.36
CA ASP A 251 -12.59 -4.25 20.84
C ASP A 251 -12.74 -3.12 19.80
N LYS A 252 -11.61 -2.60 19.28
CA LYS A 252 -11.58 -1.63 18.18
C LYS A 252 -10.74 -2.16 17.02
N PRO A 253 -10.96 -1.66 15.80
CA PRO A 253 -10.00 -1.86 14.71
C PRO A 253 -8.66 -1.21 15.06
N ALA A 254 -7.57 -1.75 14.50
CA ALA A 254 -6.28 -1.09 14.56
C ALA A 254 -6.28 0.24 13.79
N GLY A 255 -5.41 1.17 14.18
CA GLY A 255 -5.04 2.26 13.29
C GLY A 255 -4.28 1.74 12.06
N THR A 256 -3.98 2.62 11.10
CA THR A 256 -3.25 2.18 9.90
C THR A 256 -1.92 1.51 10.24
N ILE A 257 -1.72 0.26 9.82
CA ILE A 257 -0.44 -0.44 9.92
C ILE A 257 0.48 0.16 8.86
N THR A 258 1.60 0.73 9.32
CA THR A 258 2.60 1.39 8.48
C THR A 258 3.91 0.62 8.51
N THR A 259 4.84 0.96 7.64
CA THR A 259 6.19 0.34 7.62
C THR A 259 6.98 0.53 8.92
N GLY A 260 6.50 1.39 9.83
CA GLY A 260 7.06 1.63 11.16
C GLY A 260 6.44 0.82 12.30
N PHE A 261 5.57 -0.17 12.04
CA PHE A 261 4.84 -0.88 13.10
C PHE A 261 5.74 -1.57 14.14
N LEU A 262 6.97 -1.89 13.77
CA LEU A 262 7.98 -2.47 14.65
C LEU A 262 8.47 -1.51 15.75
N THR A 263 8.21 -0.20 15.63
CA THR A 263 8.68 0.83 16.57
C THR A 263 7.50 1.52 17.26
N PRO A 264 7.44 1.55 18.60
CA PRO A 264 6.32 2.17 19.32
C PRO A 264 6.26 3.69 19.09
N GLY A 265 7.40 4.34 18.81
CA GLY A 265 7.48 5.76 18.51
C GLY A 265 6.96 6.17 17.11
N ARG A 266 6.39 5.26 16.32
CA ARG A 266 5.86 5.56 14.98
C ARG A 266 4.35 5.38 14.85
N GLY A 267 3.65 5.06 15.95
CA GLY A 267 2.19 4.91 15.95
C GLY A 267 1.67 4.11 17.13
N ARG A 268 0.42 3.64 17.02
CA ARG A 268 -0.25 2.79 18.00
C ARG A 268 0.00 1.32 17.65
N PHE A 269 1.18 0.83 18.00
CA PHE A 269 1.65 -0.50 17.60
C PHE A 269 2.04 -1.40 18.78
N ILE A 270 1.69 -1.00 20.01
CA ILE A 270 1.91 -1.82 21.20
C ILE A 270 0.74 -2.80 21.32
N HIS A 271 1.06 -4.09 21.54
CA HIS A 271 0.07 -5.16 21.64
C HIS A 271 -0.92 -4.90 22.79
N PRO A 272 -2.22 -5.27 22.68
CA PRO A 272 -3.20 -4.94 23.73
C PRO A 272 -2.91 -5.57 25.10
N ALA A 273 -2.37 -6.79 25.11
CA ALA A 273 -2.17 -7.59 26.33
C ALA A 273 -0.71 -7.89 26.68
N LEU A 274 0.23 -7.63 25.76
CA LEU A 274 1.64 -8.05 25.91
C LEU A 274 2.54 -6.80 25.85
N PRO A 275 3.52 -6.63 26.76
CA PRO A 275 4.36 -5.44 26.82
C PRO A 275 5.44 -5.42 25.72
N ARG A 276 5.01 -5.51 24.46
CA ARG A 276 5.83 -5.51 23.24
C ARG A 276 5.11 -4.80 22.09
N THR A 277 5.84 -4.48 21.03
CA THR A 277 5.22 -4.12 19.76
C THR A 277 4.58 -5.34 19.09
N LEU A 278 3.76 -5.07 18.06
CA LEU A 278 3.26 -6.11 17.16
C LEU A 278 4.40 -6.92 16.55
N THR A 279 4.19 -8.23 16.39
CA THR A 279 5.02 -9.08 15.53
C THR A 279 4.69 -8.82 14.06
N PRO A 280 5.58 -9.16 13.11
CA PRO A 280 5.22 -9.17 11.69
C PRO A 280 3.98 -10.02 11.37
N HIS A 281 3.78 -11.16 12.02
CA HIS A 281 2.61 -12.01 11.82
C HIS A 281 1.31 -11.29 12.21
N GLU A 282 1.26 -10.71 13.40
CA GLU A 282 0.11 -9.94 13.87
C GLU A 282 -0.18 -8.74 12.94
N ALA A 283 0.87 -8.04 12.51
CA ALA A 283 0.75 -6.93 11.56
C ALA A 283 0.23 -7.40 10.18
N ALA A 284 0.65 -8.57 9.70
CA ALA A 284 0.20 -9.15 8.44
C ALA A 284 -1.30 -9.47 8.47
N ARG A 285 -1.79 -10.10 9.55
CA ARG A 285 -3.23 -10.35 9.74
C ARG A 285 -4.03 -9.05 9.86
N LEU A 286 -3.52 -8.07 10.60
CA LEU A 286 -4.15 -6.75 10.69
C LEU A 286 -4.19 -6.01 9.34
N GLN A 287 -3.27 -6.33 8.43
CA GLN A 287 -3.24 -5.82 7.06
C GLN A 287 -4.14 -6.64 6.10
N GLY A 288 -4.67 -7.78 6.52
CA GLY A 288 -5.53 -8.65 5.71
C GLY A 288 -4.76 -9.61 4.80
N PHE A 289 -3.51 -9.93 5.12
CA PHE A 289 -2.85 -11.09 4.52
C PHE A 289 -3.47 -12.38 5.07
N PRO A 290 -3.74 -13.39 4.22
CA PRO A 290 -4.07 -14.72 4.72
C PRO A 290 -2.81 -15.38 5.30
N ASP A 291 -2.98 -16.25 6.31
CA ASP A 291 -1.87 -17.01 6.91
C ASP A 291 -1.16 -17.93 5.90
N SER A 292 -1.82 -18.24 4.77
CA SER A 292 -1.23 -18.98 3.66
C SER A 292 -0.22 -18.17 2.83
N PHE A 293 -0.13 -16.84 3.02
CA PHE A 293 0.85 -16.03 2.33
C PHE A 293 2.23 -16.24 2.94
N ASP A 294 3.16 -16.79 2.16
CA ASP A 294 4.47 -17.21 2.67
C ASP A 294 5.50 -16.10 2.50
N PHE A 295 5.86 -15.43 3.61
CA PHE A 295 6.92 -14.43 3.65
C PHE A 295 8.35 -15.00 3.59
N ARG A 296 8.55 -16.31 3.35
CA ARG A 296 9.90 -16.89 3.20
C ARG A 296 10.53 -16.56 1.85
N LEU A 297 11.85 -16.50 1.84
CA LEU A 297 12.69 -16.39 0.65
C LEU A 297 12.79 -17.73 -0.08
N LYS A 298 13.46 -17.74 -1.25
CA LYS A 298 13.62 -18.96 -2.06
C LYS A 298 14.42 -20.05 -1.36
N ASP A 299 15.37 -19.67 -0.50
CA ASP A 299 16.17 -20.58 0.32
C ASP A 299 15.43 -21.14 1.55
N GLY A 300 14.18 -20.71 1.77
CA GLY A 300 13.36 -21.10 2.92
C GLY A 300 13.54 -20.23 4.16
N GLY A 301 14.50 -19.29 4.17
CA GLY A 301 14.72 -18.35 5.26
C GLY A 301 13.66 -17.23 5.30
N ARG A 302 13.67 -16.43 6.38
CA ARG A 302 12.86 -15.20 6.46
C ARG A 302 13.70 -13.98 6.07
N PRO A 303 13.11 -12.99 5.38
CA PRO A 303 13.78 -11.71 5.17
C PRO A 303 13.90 -10.97 6.52
N PRO A 304 14.84 -10.01 6.63
CA PRO A 304 14.96 -9.21 7.85
C PRO A 304 13.64 -8.51 8.21
N LYS A 305 13.38 -8.34 9.52
CA LYS A 305 12.17 -7.64 10.03
C LYS A 305 11.88 -6.30 9.35
N LYS A 306 12.92 -5.54 8.98
CA LYS A 306 12.77 -4.27 8.24
C LYS A 306 12.18 -4.45 6.83
N SER A 307 12.52 -5.55 6.16
CA SER A 307 11.94 -5.89 4.86
C SER A 307 10.50 -6.36 5.03
N LEU A 308 10.22 -7.21 6.03
CA LEU A 308 8.85 -7.61 6.39
C LEU A 308 7.98 -6.39 6.68
N SER A 309 8.48 -5.43 7.46
CA SER A 309 7.70 -4.25 7.81
C SER A 309 7.39 -3.37 6.61
N THR A 310 8.32 -3.25 5.67
CA THR A 310 8.11 -2.57 4.39
C THR A 310 7.02 -3.28 3.58
N MET A 311 7.15 -4.60 3.35
CA MET A 311 6.17 -5.39 2.58
C MET A 311 4.76 -5.28 3.17
N ILE A 312 4.62 -5.50 4.47
CA ILE A 312 3.32 -5.49 5.15
C ILE A 312 2.74 -4.07 5.20
N GLY A 313 3.54 -3.07 5.56
CA GLY A 313 3.04 -1.69 5.72
C GLY A 313 2.61 -1.03 4.41
N ASP A 314 3.34 -1.29 3.33
CA ASP A 314 3.07 -0.72 2.00
C ASP A 314 2.00 -1.48 1.22
N ALA A 315 1.72 -2.74 1.57
CA ALA A 315 0.69 -3.54 0.89
C ALA A 315 -0.71 -2.89 0.92
N VAL A 316 -1.50 -3.25 -0.08
CA VAL A 316 -2.94 -2.99 -0.10
C VAL A 316 -3.65 -4.20 0.53
N PRO A 317 -4.53 -4.00 1.53
CA PRO A 317 -5.33 -5.10 2.06
C PRO A 317 -6.09 -5.86 0.97
N SER A 318 -6.06 -7.19 1.04
CA SER A 318 -6.62 -8.08 0.02
C SER A 318 -8.09 -7.80 -0.28
N ASN A 319 -8.90 -7.45 0.73
CA ASN A 319 -10.33 -7.15 0.55
C ASN A 319 -10.55 -5.89 -0.31
N ILE A 320 -9.68 -4.88 -0.22
CA ILE A 320 -9.75 -3.68 -1.08
C ILE A 320 -9.40 -4.07 -2.52
N SER A 321 -8.36 -4.88 -2.71
CA SER A 321 -7.97 -5.38 -4.04
C SER A 321 -9.05 -6.26 -4.66
N TYR A 322 -9.71 -7.11 -3.87
CA TYR A 322 -10.83 -7.95 -4.31
C TYR A 322 -12.01 -7.10 -4.78
N MET A 323 -12.38 -6.08 -4.00
CA MET A 323 -13.41 -5.10 -4.37
C MET A 323 -13.09 -4.42 -5.70
N ALA A 324 -11.86 -3.92 -5.84
CA ALA A 324 -11.41 -3.25 -7.07
C ALA A 324 -11.44 -4.21 -8.27
N GLY A 325 -11.07 -5.47 -8.07
CA GLY A 325 -11.15 -6.52 -9.08
C GLY A 325 -12.58 -6.77 -9.56
N LEU A 326 -13.56 -6.85 -8.64
CA LEU A 326 -14.97 -6.99 -9.01
C LEU A 326 -15.47 -5.82 -9.86
N ALA A 327 -15.14 -4.59 -9.49
CA ALA A 327 -15.50 -3.40 -10.26
C ALA A 327 -14.87 -3.42 -11.67
N ALA A 328 -13.59 -3.80 -11.74
CA ALA A 328 -12.86 -3.92 -13.01
C ALA A 328 -13.42 -5.01 -13.92
N PHE A 329 -13.71 -6.19 -13.39
CA PHE A 329 -14.11 -7.36 -14.18
C PHE A 329 -15.56 -7.29 -14.64
N ALA A 330 -16.43 -6.59 -13.91
CA ALA A 330 -17.77 -6.26 -14.37
C ALA A 330 -17.77 -5.53 -15.73
N ALA A 331 -16.71 -4.78 -16.06
CA ALA A 331 -16.57 -4.15 -17.37
C ALA A 331 -16.12 -5.11 -18.48
N MET A 332 -15.43 -6.20 -18.14
CA MET A 332 -14.85 -7.14 -19.10
C MET A 332 -15.85 -8.23 -19.54
N ASP A 333 -16.74 -8.66 -18.65
CA ASP A 333 -17.75 -9.70 -18.91
C ASP A 333 -18.92 -9.25 -19.80
N VAL A 334 -19.01 -7.95 -20.13
CA VAL A 334 -20.06 -7.40 -21.03
C VAL A 334 -19.78 -7.73 -22.50
N ARG A 335 -18.66 -8.38 -22.83
CA ARG A 335 -18.35 -8.89 -24.17
C ARG A 335 -18.24 -10.41 -24.16
N SER A 336 -19.38 -11.08 -24.25
CA SER A 336 -19.48 -12.46 -24.75
C SER A 336 -19.91 -12.45 -26.22
#